data_AF-A0A3N4VXF4-F1
#
_entry.id   AF-A0A3N4VXF4-F1
#
_cell.length_a   1.000
_cell.length_b   1.000
_cell.length_c   1.000
_cell.angle_alpha   90.00
_cell.angle_beta   90.00
_cell.angle_gamma   90.00
#
_symmetry.space_group_name_H-M   'P 1'
#
loop_
_entity.id
_entity.type
_entity.pdbx_description
1 polymer ?
#
loop_
_entity_poly.entity_id
_entity_poly.type
_entity_poly.pdbx_seq_one_letter_code
_entity_poly.pdbx_strand_id
1 'polypeptide(L)' 'MAMSIAEIQKRSDIKRGVKVKGFKLHLDTIALIEQLSKELNISQTQLVTQAVQQFAEQQNK' A
#
# COMPACT_ATOMS: atom_id res chain seq x y z
N MET A 1 23.20 -7.69 21.32
CA MET A 1 23.03 -7.97 19.88
C MET A 1 22.59 -6.67 19.22
N ALA A 2 23.35 -6.14 18.27
CA ALA A 2 22.93 -4.94 17.53
C ALA A 2 21.68 -5.30 16.71
N MET A 3 20.67 -4.42 16.70
CA MET A 3 19.48 -4.64 15.89
C MET A 3 19.85 -4.74 14.42
N SER A 4 19.20 -5.64 13.71
CA SER A 4 19.38 -5.73 12.26
C SER A 4 18.87 -4.45 11.59
N ILE A 5 19.44 -4.12 10.43
CA ILE A 5 19.03 -2.95 9.64
C ILE A 5 17.51 -2.99 9.34
N ALA A 6 16.97 -4.20 9.09
CA ALA A 6 15.55 -4.42 8.86
C ALA A 6 14.67 -4.03 10.08
N GLU A 7 15.12 -4.32 11.30
CA GLU A 7 14.41 -3.95 12.52
C GLU A 7 14.45 -2.44 12.78
N ILE A 8 15.57 -1.79 12.47
CA ILE A 8 15.73 -0.34 12.56
C ILE A 8 14.77 0.34 11.58
N GLN A 9 14.72 -0.12 10.33
CA GLN A 9 13.81 0.39 9.30
C GLN A 9 12.35 0.24 9.75
N LYS A 10 11.97 -0.96 10.22
CA LYS A 10 10.62 -1.25 10.70
C LYS A 10 10.20 -0.35 11.86
N ARG A 11 11.10 -0.07 12.81
CA ARG A 11 10.84 0.87 13.92
C ARG A 11 10.68 2.31 13.43
N SER A 12 11.49 2.73 12.46
CA SER A 12 11.39 4.05 11.84
C SER A 12 10.06 4.23 11.11
N ASP A 13 9.66 3.24 10.31
CA ASP A 13 8.39 3.27 9.58
C ASP A 13 7.21 3.34 10.56
N ILE A 14 7.22 2.51 11.62
CA ILE A 14 6.18 2.56 12.66
C ILE A 14 6.13 3.93 13.35
N LYS A 15 7.29 4.54 13.65
CA LYS A 15 7.36 5.89 14.22
C LYS A 15 6.76 6.95 13.28
N ARG A 16 6.86 6.73 11.97
CA ARG A 16 6.23 7.56 10.91
C ARG A 16 4.77 7.16 10.63
N GLY A 17 4.22 6.19 11.36
CA GLY A 17 2.84 5.70 11.17
C GLY A 17 2.65 4.78 9.95
N VAL A 18 3.74 4.30 9.34
CA VAL A 18 3.72 3.46 8.13
C VAL A 18 4.12 2.03 8.49
N LYS A 19 3.46 1.04 7.90
CA LYS A 19 3.81 -0.38 8.07
C LYS A 19 3.56 -1.14 6.78
N VAL A 20 4.46 -2.05 6.42
CA VAL A 20 4.25 -2.98 5.31
C VAL A 20 3.07 -3.90 5.61
N LYS A 21 2.09 -3.94 4.72
CA LYS A 21 0.96 -4.87 4.75
C LYS A 21 0.93 -5.67 3.45
N GLY A 22 1.25 -6.96 3.53
CA GLY A 22 1.18 -7.87 2.40
C GLY A 22 -0.18 -8.56 2.35
N PHE A 23 -0.82 -8.53 1.18
CA PHE A 23 -2.06 -9.26 0.90
C PHE A 23 -1.82 -10.25 -0.22
N LYS A 24 -2.55 -11.36 -0.20
CA LYS A 24 -2.65 -12.26 -1.37
C LYS A 24 -3.81 -11.75 -2.22
N LEU A 25 -3.52 -11.39 -3.46
CA LEU A 25 -4.51 -10.92 -4.44
C LEU A 25 -4.51 -11.88 -5.63
N HIS A 26 -5.61 -11.88 -6.39
CA HIS A 26 -5.66 -12.58 -7.67
C HIS A 26 -4.68 -11.93 -8.65
N LEU A 27 -4.07 -12.76 -9.52
CA LEU A 27 -3.08 -12.31 -10.51
C LEU A 27 -3.67 -11.24 -11.42
N ASP A 28 -4.92 -11.40 -11.85
CA ASP A 28 -5.62 -10.42 -12.70
C ASP A 28 -5.77 -9.06 -12.00
N THR A 29 -6.04 -9.06 -10.70
CA THR A 29 -6.13 -7.83 -9.89
C THR A 29 -4.78 -7.16 -9.76
N ILE A 30 -3.70 -7.93 -9.59
CA ILE A 30 -2.34 -7.38 -9.53
C ILE A 30 -1.98 -6.74 -10.87
N ALA A 31 -2.26 -7.41 -11.99
CA ALA A 31 -2.03 -6.88 -13.32
C ALA A 31 -2.81 -5.57 -13.55
N LEU A 32 -4.07 -5.51 -13.10
CA LEU A 32 -4.89 -4.30 -13.19
C LEU A 32 -4.31 -3.15 -12.35
N ILE A 33 -3.87 -3.42 -11.12
CA ILE A 33 -3.22 -2.41 -10.25
C ILE A 33 -1.95 -1.86 -10.92
N GLU A 34 -1.13 -2.73 -11.50
CA GLU A 34 0.09 -2.33 -12.20
C GLU A 34 -0.20 -1.48 -13.44
N GLN A 35 -1.20 -1.87 -14.23
CA GLN A 35 -1.60 -1.14 -15.42
C GLN A 35 -2.14 0.25 -15.05
N LEU A 36 -3.09 0.32 -14.11
CA LEU A 36 -3.67 1.58 -13.65
C LEU A 36 -2.63 2.50 -13.02
N SER A 37 -1.69 1.96 -12.24
CA SER A 37 -0.59 2.72 -11.66
C SER A 37 0.27 3.38 -12.74
N LYS A 38 0.54 2.69 -13.85
CA LYS A 38 1.29 3.24 -15.01
C LYS A 38 0.47 4.27 -15.77
N GLU A 39 -0.80 3.97 -16.07
CA GLU A 39 -1.69 4.86 -16.82
C GLU A 39 -1.94 6.19 -16.08
N LEU A 40 -2.15 6.13 -14.77
CA LEU A 40 -2.39 7.30 -13.93
C LEU A 40 -1.08 7.98 -13.46
N ASN A 41 0.07 7.38 -13.76
CA ASN A 41 1.40 7.85 -13.33
C ASN A 41 1.49 8.08 -11.80
N ILE A 42 0.89 7.18 -11.02
CA ILE A 42 0.91 7.20 -9.55
C ILE A 42 1.47 5.89 -9.01
N SER A 43 1.99 5.89 -7.79
CA SER A 43 2.46 4.65 -7.15
C SER A 43 1.30 3.69 -6.88
N GLN A 44 1.56 2.38 -6.92
CA GLN A 44 0.56 1.37 -6.55
C GLN A 44 0.03 1.57 -5.13
N THR A 45 0.88 1.99 -4.19
CA THR A 45 0.49 2.32 -2.82
C THR A 45 -0.53 3.47 -2.79
N GLN A 46 -0.32 4.51 -3.60
CA GLN A 46 -1.23 5.64 -3.71
C GLN A 46 -2.56 5.22 -4.34
N LEU A 47 -2.51 4.42 -5.41
CA LEU A 47 -3.72 3.87 -6.06
C LEU A 47 -4.57 3.07 -5.05
N VAL A 48 -3.95 2.17 -4.30
CA VAL A 48 -4.66 1.37 -3.27
C VAL A 48 -5.22 2.26 -2.16
N THR A 49 -4.47 3.28 -1.73
CA THR A 49 -4.94 4.22 -0.71
C THR A 49 -6.18 4.99 -1.17
N GLN A 50 -6.15 5.51 -2.40
CA GLN A 50 -7.28 6.23 -3.00
C GLN A 50 -8.49 5.32 -3.18
N ALA A 51 -8.29 4.10 -3.66
CA ALA A 51 -9.38 3.13 -3.84
C ALA A 51 -10.07 2.81 -2.50
N VAL A 52 -9.30 2.61 -1.43
CA VAL A 52 -9.86 2.35 -0.09
C VAL A 52 -10.62 3.57 0.45
N GLN A 53 -10.09 4.79 0.25
CA GLN A 53 -10.76 6.03 0.67
C GLN A 53 -12.09 6.21 -0.07
N GLN A 54 -12.10 6.06 -1.39
CA GLN A 54 -13.32 6.17 -2.21
C GLN A 54 -14.36 5.11 -1.81
N PHE A 55 -13.92 3.87 -1.56
CA PHE A 55 -14.82 2.81 -1.10
C PHE A 55 -15.45 3.14 0.26
N ALA A 56 -14.66 3.68 1.19
CA ALA A 56 -15.17 4.11 2.50
C ALA A 56 -16.17 5.28 2.39
N GLU A 57 -15.91 6.26 1.52
CA GLU A 57 -16.83 7.37 1.25
C GLU A 57 -18.16 6.91 0.63
N GLN A 58 -18.11 5.91 -0.26
CA GLN A 58 -19.30 5.34 -0.89
C GLN A 58 -20.18 4.56 0.10
N GLN A 59 -19.59 3.92 1.10
CA GLN A 59 -20.33 3.14 2.12
C GLN A 59 -20.94 4.01 3.23
N ASN A 60 -20.43 5.22 3.43
CA ASN A 60 -20.97 6.19 4.40
C ASN A 60 -22.07 7.11 3.79
N LYS A 61 -22.49 6.86 2.55
CA LYS A 61 -23.61 7.51 1.87
C LYS A 61 -24.82 6.59 1.86
#